data_AF-A0A7X6WGC5-F1
#
_entry.id   AF-A0A7X6WGC5-F1
#
_cell.length_a   1.000
_cell.length_b   1.000
_cell.length_c   1.000
_cell.angle_alpha   90.00
_cell.angle_beta   90.00
_cell.angle_gamma   90.00
#
_symmetry.space_group_name_H-M   'P 1'
#
loop_
_entity.id
_entity.type
_entity.pdbx_description
1 polymer ?
#
loop_
_entity_poly.entity_id
_entity_poly.type
_entity_poly.pdbx_seq_one_letter_code
_entity_poly.pdbx_strand_id
1 'polypeptide(L)' 'MRNLLENAGFKDIEIELSEVTDEYARKWGYGLGIKQYIGNADIIGYK' A
#
# COMPACT_ATOMS: atom_id res chain seq x y z
N MET A 1 -5.65 11.37 -1.31
CA MET A 1 -5.18 10.35 -2.28
C MET A 1 -6.22 10.08 -3.35
N ARG A 2 -7.43 9.60 -2.98
CA ARG A 2 -8.54 9.33 -3.93
C ARG A 2 -8.83 10.50 -4.88
N ASN A 3 -9.00 11.72 -4.37
CA ASN A 3 -9.24 12.90 -5.22
C ASN A 3 -8.12 13.18 -6.23
N LEU A 4 -6.87 12.81 -5.92
CA LEU A 4 -5.74 13.01 -6.82
C LEU A 4 -5.78 11.99 -7.98
N LEU A 5 -6.18 10.76 -7.68
CA LEU A 5 -6.38 9.69 -8.67
C LEU A 5 -7.60 9.98 -9.56
N GLU A 6 -8.71 10.45 -8.97
CA GLU A 6 -9.89 10.89 -9.72
C GLU A 6 -9.55 12.05 -10.66
N ASN A 7 -8.81 13.05 -10.18
CA ASN A 7 -8.34 14.16 -11.01
C ASN A 7 -7.38 13.72 -12.12
N ALA A 8 -6.62 12.64 -11.93
CA ALA A 8 -5.78 12.03 -12.96
C ALA A 8 -6.58 11.20 -14.00
N GLY A 9 -7.91 11.10 -13.82
CA GLY A 9 -8.85 10.45 -14.72
C GLY A 9 -9.12 8.97 -14.40
N PHE A 10 -8.66 8.46 -13.26
CA PHE A 10 -8.98 7.10 -12.83
C PHE A 10 -10.40 7.04 -12.26
N LYS A 11 -11.11 5.96 -12.55
CA LYS A 11 -12.45 5.60 -12.08
C LYS A 11 -12.41 4.24 -11.40
N ASP A 12 -13.47 3.94 -10.65
CA ASP A 12 -13.64 2.66 -9.95
C ASP A 12 -12.41 2.29 -9.10
N ILE A 13 -11.98 3.24 -8.27
CA ILE A 13 -10.75 3.11 -7.48
C ILE A 13 -11.01 2.27 -6.23
N GLU A 14 -10.32 1.15 -6.15
CA GLU A 14 -10.27 0.24 -5.01
C GLU A 14 -8.90 0.33 -4.32
N ILE A 15 -8.90 0.28 -2.99
CA ILE A 15 -7.69 0.33 -2.17
C ILE A 15 -7.72 -0.87 -1.24
N GLU A 16 -6.78 -1.78 -1.42
CA GLU A 16 -6.64 -2.98 -0.60
C GLU A 16 -5.45 -2.82 0.34
N LEU A 17 -5.72 -2.89 1.64
CA LEU A 17 -4.68 -2.81 2.67
C LEU A 17 -4.30 -4.22 3.10
N SER A 18 -3.00 -4.48 3.21
CA SER A 18 -2.48 -5.76 3.68
C SER A 18 -1.29 -5.57 4.62
N GLU A 19 -1.10 -6.56 5.49
CA GLU A 19 0.10 -6.62 6.30
C GLU A 19 1.33 -6.92 5.44
N VAL A 20 2.44 -6.27 5.79
CA VAL A 20 3.73 -6.58 5.16
C VAL A 20 4.18 -8.01 5.53
N THR A 21 4.76 -8.72 4.56
CA THR A 21 5.32 -10.05 4.82
C THR A 21 6.60 -9.95 5.67
N ASP A 22 6.94 -11.02 6.38
CA ASP A 22 8.16 -11.09 7.18
C ASP A 22 9.42 -10.97 6.31
N GLU A 23 9.39 -11.54 5.10
CA GLU A 23 10.47 -11.41 4.13
C GLU A 23 10.68 -9.95 3.72
N TYR A 24 9.61 -9.23 3.43
CA TYR A 24 9.68 -7.81 3.09
C TYR A 24 10.16 -6.96 4.28
N ALA A 25 9.63 -7.22 5.48
CA ALA A 25 10.03 -6.52 6.71
C ALA A 25 11.54 -6.66 6.99
N ARG A 26 12.13 -7.83 6.73
CA ARG A 26 13.57 -8.05 6.93
C ARG A 26 14.46 -7.20 6.02
N LYS A 27 13.97 -6.78 4.84
CA LYS A 27 14.73 -5.88 3.94
C LYS A 27 15.00 -4.52 4.56
N TRP A 28 14.20 -4.11 5.54
CA TRP A 28 14.33 -2.82 6.21
C TRP A 28 15.35 -2.82 7.36
N GLY A 29 15.95 -3.97 7.71
CA GLY A 29 17.05 -4.03 8.70
C GLY A 29 16.67 -3.81 10.17
N TYR A 30 15.40 -3.50 10.47
CA TYR A 30 14.87 -3.26 11.83
C TYR A 30 14.26 -4.51 12.51
N GLY A 31 14.47 -5.69 11.92
CA GLY A 31 13.81 -6.93 12.37
C GLY A 31 12.29 -6.88 12.14
N LEU A 32 11.55 -7.83 12.75
CA LEU A 32 10.09 -7.94 12.55
C LEU A 32 9.28 -6.83 13.23
N GLY A 33 9.87 -6.08 14.17
CA GLY A 33 9.19 -4.98 14.87
C GLY A 33 8.78 -3.82 13.95
N ILE A 34 9.45 -3.67 12.80
CA ILE A 34 9.11 -2.64 11.81
C ILE A 34 7.68 -2.79 11.26
N LYS A 35 7.12 -4.01 11.28
CA LYS A 35 5.76 -4.30 10.82
C LYS A 35 4.67 -3.53 11.59
N GLN A 36 4.97 -3.01 12.78
CA GLN A 36 4.05 -2.14 13.52
C GLN A 36 3.96 -0.72 12.93
N TYR A 37 4.93 -0.34 12.09
CA TYR A 37 5.06 1.00 11.54
C TYR A 37 4.88 1.06 10.02
N ILE A 38 4.87 -0.10 9.34
CA ILE A 38 4.74 -0.18 7.88
C ILE A 38 3.60 -1.13 7.49
N GLY A 39 2.93 -0.82 6.40
CA GLY A 39 1.88 -1.64 5.79
C GLY A 39 1.98 -1.59 4.27
N ASN A 40 1.28 -2.49 3.60
CA ASN A 40 1.15 -2.49 2.15
C ASN A 40 -0.24 -2.02 1.75
N ALA A 41 -0.30 -1.30 0.63
CA ALA A 41 -1.54 -0.84 0.04
C ALA A 41 -1.47 -1.00 -1.47
N ASP A 42 -2.35 -1.81 -2.02
CA ASP A 42 -2.54 -1.92 -3.45
C ASP A 42 -3.68 -0.97 -3.87
N ILE A 43 -3.43 -0.20 -4.93
CA ILE A 43 -4.41 0.75 -5.47
C ILE A 43 -4.73 0.29 -6.89
N ILE A 44 -5.98 -0.11 -7.09
CA ILE A 44 -6.49 -0.56 -8.38
C ILE A 44 -7.45 0.52 -8.87
N GLY A 45 -7.28 0.95 -10.11
CA GLY A 45 -8.17 1.93 -10.74
C GLY A 45 -8.12 1.78 -12.24
N TYR A 46 -9.24 2.05 -12.89
CA TYR A 46 -9.40 1.93 -14.33
C TYR A 46 -9.44 3.32 -14.96
N LYS A 47 -8.87 3.48 -16.15
CA LYS A 47 -8.83 4.77 -16.85
C LYS A 47 -9.53 4.69 -18.20
#